data_AF-A0A699YIJ0-F1
#
_entry.id   AF-A0A699YIJ0-F1
#
_cell.length_a   1.000
_cell.length_b   1.000
_cell.length_c   1.000
_cell.angle_alpha   90.00
_cell.angle_beta   90.00
_cell.angle_gamma   90.00
#
_symmetry.space_group_name_H-M   'P 1'
#
loop_
_entity.id
_entity.type
_entity.pdbx_description
1 polymer ?
#
loop_
_entity_poly.entity_id
_entity_poly.type
_entity_poly.pdbx_seq_one_letter_code
_entity_poly.pdbx_strand_id
1 'polypeptide(L)'
;MVHLKVDTTLTNKTFSIAAYQSRLLGFKDRPLATEFVELPCEVLFADVERAGVELLAAGPTAKPLVEKEGLAASLLRLESVMEQVKQHVDDVL
;
A
#
# COMPACT_ATOMS: atom_id res chain seq x y z
N MET A 1 -12.28 0.10 24.35
CA MET A 1 -11.72 -1.09 23.67
C MET A 1 -11.72 -0.82 22.17
N VAL A 2 -10.64 -1.13 21.47
CA VAL A 2 -10.53 -0.96 20.01
C VAL A 2 -10.52 -2.35 19.38
N HIS A 3 -11.31 -2.53 18.34
CA HIS A 3 -11.43 -3.75 17.56
C HIS A 3 -10.71 -3.54 16.23
N LEU A 4 -9.78 -4.42 15.88
CA LEU A 4 -9.08 -4.38 14.60
C LEU A 4 -9.63 -5.47 13.68
N LYS A 5 -9.98 -5.09 12.46
CA LYS A 5 -10.31 -6.00 11.37
C LYS A 5 -9.15 -6.00 10.39
N VAL A 6 -8.51 -7.16 10.25
CA VAL A 6 -7.38 -7.36 9.35
C VAL A 6 -7.82 -8.27 8.21
N ASP A 7 -7.74 -7.79 6.98
CA ASP A 7 -7.98 -8.63 5.81
C ASP A 7 -6.69 -9.38 5.43
N THR A 8 -6.69 -10.68 5.68
CA THR A 8 -5.56 -11.58 5.37
C THR A 8 -5.70 -12.29 4.03
N THR A 9 -6.78 -12.06 3.29
CA THR A 9 -7.01 -12.75 2.02
C THR A 9 -6.08 -12.27 0.91
N LEU A 10 -5.43 -11.11 1.07
CA LEU A 10 -4.46 -10.50 0.14
C LEU A 10 -4.98 -10.42 -1.32
N THR A 11 -6.29 -10.53 -1.52
CA THR A 11 -6.93 -10.67 -2.83
C THR A 11 -6.68 -9.45 -3.73
N ASN A 12 -6.48 -8.28 -3.14
CA ASN A 12 -6.19 -7.03 -3.86
C ASN A 12 -4.71 -6.59 -3.77
N LYS A 13 -3.79 -7.46 -3.34
CA LYS A 13 -2.37 -7.12 -3.06
C LYS A 13 -2.17 -5.99 -2.04
N THR A 14 -3.23 -5.56 -1.37
CA THR A 14 -3.21 -4.54 -0.32
C THR A 14 -3.56 -5.19 1.01
N PHE A 15 -2.68 -5.06 1.98
CA PHE A 15 -2.99 -5.38 3.37
C PHE A 15 -3.90 -4.28 3.92
N SER A 16 -5.17 -4.61 4.22
CA SER A 16 -6.12 -3.64 4.76
C SER A 16 -6.37 -3.88 6.25
N ILE A 17 -6.27 -2.81 7.03
CA ILE A 17 -6.64 -2.78 8.44
C ILE A 17 -7.73 -1.73 8.61
N ALA A 18 -8.80 -2.09 9.32
CA ALA A 18 -9.80 -1.14 9.80
C ALA A 18 -9.91 -1.24 11.32
N ALA A 19 -10.04 -0.10 11.99
CA ALA A 19 -10.19 0.00 13.43
C ALA A 19 -11.62 0.43 13.79
N TYR A 20 -12.17 -0.13 14.87
CA TYR A 20 -13.51 0.20 15.33
C TYR A 20 -13.55 0.37 16.85
N GLN A 21 -14.37 1.31 17.32
CA GLN A 21 -14.74 1.44 18.72
C GLN A 21 -16.18 0.97 18.93
N SER A 22 -16.40 0.11 19.92
CA SER A 22 -17.74 -0.30 20.31
C SER A 22 -18.43 0.78 21.15
N ARG A 23 -19.67 1.10 20.79
CA ARG A 23 -20.57 1.99 21.52
C ARG A 23 -21.86 1.25 21.83
N LEU A 24 -22.23 1.20 23.09
CA LEU A 24 -23.53 0.66 23.49
C LEU A 24 -24.62 1.63 23.03
N LEU A 25 -25.53 1.12 22.22
CA LEU A 25 -26.78 1.78 21.88
C LEU A 25 -27.84 1.33 22.87
N GLY A 26 -28.36 2.29 23.62
CA GLY A 26 -29.42 2.08 24.59
C GLY A 26 -30.48 3.14 24.47
N PHE A 27 -31.68 2.82 24.95
CA PHE A 27 -32.76 3.78 25.13
C PHE A 27 -33.06 3.84 26.62
N LYS A 28 -32.77 4.98 27.24
CA LYS A 28 -32.71 5.13 28.72
C LYS A 28 -31.71 4.10 29.30
N ASP A 29 -32.09 3.39 30.36
CA ASP A 29 -31.23 2.41 31.07
C ASP A 29 -31.29 0.99 30.46
N ARG A 30 -31.86 0.81 29.27
CA ARG A 30 -31.89 -0.51 28.60
C ARG A 30 -30.87 -0.56 27.46
N PRO A 31 -29.91 -1.49 27.47
CA PRO A 31 -29.05 -1.74 26.32
C PRO A 31 -29.86 -2.44 25.21
N LEU A 32 -29.81 -1.92 23.99
CA LEU A 32 -30.49 -2.48 22.82
C LEU A 32 -29.51 -3.19 21.88
N ALA A 33 -28.37 -2.56 21.60
CA ALA A 33 -27.40 -3.08 20.66
C ALA A 33 -25.99 -2.53 20.95
N THR A 34 -25.00 -3.07 20.24
CA THR A 34 -23.64 -2.53 20.20
C THR A 34 -23.36 -2.09 18.77
N GLU A 35 -23.04 -0.83 18.60
CA GLU A 35 -22.58 -0.26 17.33
C GLU A 35 -21.05 -0.24 17.30
N PHE A 36 -20.47 -0.48 16.13
CA PHE A 36 -19.03 -0.36 15.89
C PHE A 36 -18.78 0.85 15.00
N VAL A 37 -18.22 1.90 15.59
CA VAL A 37 -17.88 3.14 14.89
C VAL A 37 -16.46 3.01 14.38
N GLU A 38 -16.27 3.21 13.07
CA GLU A 38 -14.95 3.17 12.46
C GLU A 38 -14.08 4.32 12.97
N LEU A 39 -12.83 4.00 13.28
CA LEU A 39 -11.80 4.94 13.70
C LEU A 39 -10.81 5.14 12.55
N PRO A 40 -10.31 6.37 12.35
CA PRO A 40 -9.22 6.59 11.42
C PRO A 40 -8.00 5.78 11.87
N CYS A 41 -7.48 4.94 10.98
CA CYS A 41 -6.26 4.19 11.21
C CYS A 41 -5.41 4.16 9.94
N GLU A 42 -4.11 4.23 10.12
CA GLU A 42 -3.13 4.13 9.05
C GLU A 42 -2.10 3.05 9.40
N VAL A 43 -1.56 2.42 8.36
CA VAL A 43 -0.48 1.45 8.52
C VAL A 43 0.82 2.17 8.20
N LEU A 44 1.67 2.33 9.21
CA LEU A 44 2.99 2.90 9.06
C LEU A 44 4.01 1.77 8.93
N PHE A 45 4.84 1.85 7.90
CA PHE A 45 5.96 0.94 7.68
C PHE A 45 7.26 1.73 7.66
N ALA A 46 8.29 1.22 8.33
CA ALA A 46 9.65 1.66 8.03
C ALA A 46 10.06 1.21 6.61
N ASP A 47 11.02 1.89 5.99
CA ASP A 47 11.40 1.60 4.59
C ASP A 47 11.86 0.15 4.38
N VAL A 48 12.53 -0.43 5.37
CA VAL A 48 12.97 -1.84 5.35
C VAL A 48 11.78 -2.79 5.42
N GLU A 49 10.77 -2.47 6.23
CA GLU A 49 9.55 -3.28 6.38
C GLU A 49 8.71 -3.23 5.11
N ARG A 50 8.58 -2.04 4.49
CA ARG A 50 7.90 -1.88 3.21
C ARG A 50 8.51 -2.76 2.13
N ALA A 51 9.84 -2.74 2.01
CA ALA A 51 10.58 -3.58 1.06
C ALA A 51 10.36 -5.09 1.33
N GLY A 52 10.27 -5.49 2.60
CA GLY A 52 9.94 -6.86 3.00
C GLY A 52 8.52 -7.27 2.62
N VAL A 53 7.53 -6.41 2.85
CA VAL A 53 6.13 -6.65 2.48
C VAL A 53 5.97 -6.77 0.96
N GLU A 54 6.63 -5.91 0.20
CA GLU A 54 6.64 -5.98 -1.27
C GLU A 54 7.23 -7.29 -1.78
N LEU A 55 8.34 -7.74 -1.19
CA LEU A 55 8.98 -9.01 -1.54
C LEU A 55 8.06 -10.21 -1.23
N LEU A 56 7.40 -10.21 -0.07
CA LEU A 56 6.42 -11.25 0.29
C LEU A 56 5.21 -11.25 -0.65
N ALA A 57 4.72 -10.07 -1.03
CA ALA A 57 3.60 -9.91 -1.96
C ALA A 57 3.93 -10.36 -3.39
N ALA A 58 5.20 -10.27 -3.80
CA ALA A 58 5.67 -10.73 -5.11
C ALA A 58 5.75 -12.28 -5.22
N GLY A 59 5.60 -13.01 -4.11
CA GLY A 59 5.50 -14.46 -4.07
C GLY A 59 6.85 -15.20 -4.08
N PRO A 60 6.85 -16.55 -4.07
CA PRO A 60 8.06 -17.36 -3.87
C PRO A 60 9.10 -17.26 -5.00
N THR A 61 8.75 -16.66 -6.14
CA THR A 61 9.65 -16.39 -7.28
C THR A 61 10.23 -14.98 -7.26
N ALA A 62 9.90 -14.17 -6.25
CA ALA A 62 10.44 -12.83 -6.08
C ALA A 62 11.96 -12.90 -5.93
N LYS A 63 12.67 -12.32 -6.90
CA LYS A 63 14.12 -12.22 -6.84
C LYS A 63 14.51 -11.13 -5.83
N PRO A 64 15.67 -11.28 -5.16
CA PRO A 64 16.16 -10.24 -4.26
C PRO A 64 16.25 -8.89 -4.96
N LEU A 65 16.11 -7.80 -4.20
CA LEU A 65 16.23 -6.41 -4.67
C LEU A 65 17.58 -6.08 -5.35
N VAL A 66 18.48 -7.05 -5.46
CA VAL A 66 19.72 -7.03 -6.25
C VAL A 66 19.46 -6.73 -7.74
N GLU A 67 18.28 -7.05 -8.28
CA GLU A 67 17.91 -6.62 -9.65
C GLU A 67 17.69 -5.10 -9.80
N LYS A 68 17.81 -4.30 -8.72
CA LYS A 68 17.75 -2.83 -8.78
C LYS A 68 18.87 -2.19 -9.60
N GLU A 69 19.99 -2.87 -9.84
CA GLU A 69 21.03 -2.38 -10.77
C GLU A 69 20.49 -2.29 -12.21
N GLY A 70 19.69 -3.27 -12.63
CA GLY A 70 18.99 -3.25 -13.92
C GLY A 70 17.89 -2.19 -13.98
N LEU A 71 17.21 -1.94 -12.86
CA LEU A 71 16.18 -0.89 -12.76
C LEU A 71 16.79 0.51 -12.90
N ALA A 72 17.90 0.79 -12.21
CA ALA A 72 18.61 2.06 -12.32
C ALA A 72 19.09 2.31 -13.77
N ALA A 73 19.67 1.29 -14.41
CA ALA A 73 20.06 1.37 -15.81
C ALA A 73 18.85 1.60 -16.75
N SER A 74 17.72 0.98 -16.45
CA SER A 74 16.47 1.14 -17.22
C SER A 74 15.85 2.53 -17.05
N LEU A 75 15.92 3.12 -15.85
CA LEU A 75 15.46 4.49 -15.58
C LEU A 75 16.32 5.52 -16.30
N LEU A 76 17.65 5.39 -16.24
CA LEU A 76 18.57 6.26 -16.98
C LEU A 76 18.35 6.16 -18.51
N ARG A 77 18.09 4.95 -19.00
CA ARG A 77 17.74 4.74 -20.41
C ARG A 77 16.41 5.38 -20.76
N LEU A 78 15.40 5.29 -19.90
CA LEU A 78 14.10 5.94 -20.11
C LEU A 78 14.25 7.46 -20.20
N GLU A 79 15.01 8.07 -19.30
CA GLU A 79 15.30 9.50 -19.29
C GLU A 79 16.01 9.94 -20.57
N SER A 80 17.02 9.19 -21.02
CA SER A 80 17.71 9.44 -22.29
C SER A 80 16.77 9.37 -23.49
N VAL A 81 15.84 8.42 -23.53
CA VAL A 81 14.86 8.30 -24.63
C VAL A 81 13.87 9.46 -24.59
N MET A 82 13.43 9.90 -23.41
CA MET A 82 12.55 11.06 -23.29
C MET A 82 13.21 12.34 -23.80
N GLU A 83 14.49 12.56 -23.49
CA GLU A 83 15.22 13.73 -24.01
C GLU A 83 15.40 13.66 -25.52
N GLN A 84 15.66 12.47 -26.08
CA GLN A 84 15.72 12.29 -27.54
C GLN A 84 14.38 12.57 -28.23
N VAL A 85 13.26 12.17 -27.63
CA VAL A 85 11.93 12.46 -28.16
C VAL A 85 11.65 13.96 -28.14
N LYS A 86 11.99 14.63 -27.04
CA LYS A 86 11.85 16.08 -26.92
C LYS A 86 12.70 16.82 -27.96
N GLN A 87 13.96 16.44 -28.11
CA GLN A 87 14.86 16.99 -29.12
C GLN A 87 14.32 16.78 -30.55
N HIS A 88 13.77 15.60 -30.83
CA HIS A 88 13.18 15.29 -32.13
C HIS A 88 11.94 16.14 -32.43
N VAL A 89 11.12 16.44 -31.41
CA VAL A 89 9.98 17.35 -31.57
C VAL A 89 10.46 18.78 -31.83
N ASP A 90 11.51 19.22 -31.14
CA ASP A 90 12.11 20.55 -31.33
C ASP A 90 12.79 20.70 -32.72
N ASP A 91 13.40 19.64 -33.26
CA ASP A 91 14.09 19.65 -34.56
C ASP A 91 13.12 19.60 -35.77
N VAL A 92 11.86 19.19 -35.56
CA VAL A 92 10.83 19.07 -36.62
C VAL A 92 9.91 20.31 -36.67
N LEU A 93 10.00 21.20 -35.68
CA LEU A 93 9.32 22.51 -35.61
C LEU A 93 10.15 23.61 -36.27
#